data_AF-A0A0S7ELN1-F1
#
_entry.id   AF-A0A0S7ELN1-F1
#
_cell.length_a   1.000
_cell.length_b   1.000
_cell.length_c   1.000
_cell.angle_alpha   90.00
_cell.angle_beta   90.00
_cell.angle_gamma   90.00
#
_symmetry.space_group_name_H-M   'P 1'
#
loop_
_entity.id
_entity.type
_entity.pdbx_description
1 polymer ?
#
loop_
_entity_poly.entity_id
_entity_poly.type
_entity_poly.pdbx_seq_one_letter_code
_entity_poly.pdbx_strand_id
1 'polypeptide(L)'
;MGGIDLSDMLVHLYKTPARSRRWYLPLIGYILDLCIANSWLLYKSDSGLQNKKPMSLKRFRLPVAHSLNQFNKPASKVSRPSSSSPLPEKTGYIPRPLPPKPQTDVRYDNVGPWPFHRRK
;
A
#
# COMPACT_ATOMS: atom_id res chain seq x y z
N MET A 1 5.41 -27.62 16.07
CA MET A 1 4.35 -26.74 16.59
C MET A 1 4.94 -25.46 17.20
N GLY A 2 5.57 -24.58 16.39
CA GLY A 2 6.29 -23.40 16.92
C GLY A 2 6.08 -22.10 16.12
N GLY A 3 5.11 -22.06 15.21
CA GLY A 3 4.86 -20.88 14.37
C GLY A 3 4.01 -19.79 15.04
N ILE A 4 3.13 -20.19 15.96
CA ILE A 4 2.16 -19.30 16.62
C ILE A 4 2.88 -18.34 17.58
N ASP A 5 3.90 -18.85 18.30
CA ASP A 5 4.69 -18.10 19.28
C ASP A 5 5.45 -16.91 18.65
N LEU A 6 6.03 -17.11 17.46
CA LEU A 6 6.70 -16.04 16.73
C LEU A 6 5.72 -14.93 16.31
N SER A 7 4.52 -15.29 15.86
CA SER A 7 3.52 -14.30 15.48
C SER A 7 3.03 -13.49 16.68
N ASP A 8 2.77 -14.15 17.82
CA ASP A 8 2.28 -13.49 19.03
C ASP A 8 3.36 -12.58 19.65
N MET A 9 4.63 -13.02 19.66
CA MET A 9 5.76 -12.19 20.07
C MET A 9 5.89 -10.93 19.20
N LEU A 10 5.73 -11.04 17.87
CA LEU A 10 5.81 -9.88 16.98
C LEU A 10 4.65 -8.91 17.20
N VAL A 11 3.44 -9.40 17.47
CA VAL A 11 2.30 -8.55 17.79
C VAL A 11 2.53 -7.79 19.09
N HIS A 12 3.08 -8.44 20.12
CA HIS A 12 3.45 -7.79 21.38
C HIS A 12 4.54 -6.72 21.19
N LEU A 13 5.57 -7.00 20.36
CA LEU A 13 6.70 -6.10 20.15
C LEU A 13 6.36 -4.85 19.32
N TYR A 14 5.36 -4.96 18.43
CA TYR A 14 4.96 -3.89 17.51
C TYR A 14 3.56 -3.32 17.79
N LYS A 15 3.03 -3.56 18.99
CA LYS A 15 1.71 -3.12 19.43
C LYS A 15 1.56 -1.61 19.30
N THR A 16 0.55 -1.18 18.57
CA THR A 16 0.20 0.24 18.46
C THR A 16 -0.51 0.70 19.74
N PRO A 17 0.05 1.65 20.53
CA PRO A 17 -0.62 2.14 21.73
C PRO A 17 -1.80 3.05 21.35
N ALA A 18 -2.97 2.46 21.14
CA ALA A 18 -4.20 3.20 20.94
C ALA A 18 -4.80 3.58 22.31
N ARG A 19 -4.47 4.76 22.84
CA ARG A 19 -5.20 5.31 23.99
C ARG A 19 -6.52 5.88 23.50
N SER A 20 -7.58 5.08 23.57
CA SER A 20 -8.94 5.54 23.28
C SER A 20 -9.89 5.22 24.43
N ARG A 21 -10.88 6.10 24.62
CA ARG A 21 -11.98 5.91 25.57
C ARG A 21 -12.92 4.78 25.15
N ARG A 22 -12.87 4.37 23.87
CA ARG A 22 -13.71 3.30 23.31
C ARG A 22 -12.93 1.99 23.33
N TRP A 23 -13.46 1.00 24.05
CA TRP A 23 -12.82 -0.31 24.30
C TRP A 23 -12.51 -1.12 23.04
N TYR A 24 -13.26 -0.90 21.94
CA TYR A 24 -13.09 -1.66 20.70
C TYR A 24 -11.97 -1.13 19.80
N LEU A 25 -11.52 0.12 19.98
CA LEU A 25 -10.45 0.69 19.15
C LEU A 25 -9.08 0.01 19.40
N PRO A 26 -8.68 -0.28 20.65
CA PRO A 26 -7.53 -1.14 20.93
C PRO A 26 -7.66 -2.55 20.33
N LEU A 27 -8.86 -3.13 20.32
CA LEU A 27 -9.11 -4.45 19.74
C LEU A 27 -8.89 -4.46 18.22
N ILE A 28 -9.41 -3.45 17.51
CA ILE A 28 -9.18 -3.30 16.06
C ILE A 28 -7.69 -3.11 15.78
N GLY A 29 -6.99 -2.31 16.58
CA GLY A 29 -5.54 -2.15 16.48
C GLY A 29 -4.78 -3.47 16.62
N TYR A 30 -5.16 -4.30 17.59
CA TYR A 30 -4.58 -5.63 17.79
C TYR A 30 -4.82 -6.55 16.58
N ILE A 31 -6.03 -6.58 16.04
CA ILE A 31 -6.37 -7.39 14.86
C ILE A 31 -5.54 -6.94 13.64
N LEU A 32 -5.39 -5.63 13.43
CA LEU A 32 -4.55 -5.09 12.36
C LEU A 32 -3.07 -5.46 12.53
N ASP A 33 -2.53 -5.32 13.74
CA ASP A 33 -1.15 -5.70 14.05
C ASP A 33 -0.93 -7.21 13.82
N LEU A 34 -1.91 -8.07 14.15
CA LEU A 34 -1.89 -9.51 13.89
C LEU A 34 -1.90 -9.83 12.39
N CYS A 35 -2.78 -9.18 11.61
CA CYS A 35 -2.82 -9.34 10.16
C CYS A 35 -1.48 -8.95 9.50
N ILE A 36 -0.89 -7.83 9.94
CA ILE A 36 0.40 -7.37 9.42
C ILE A 36 1.52 -8.37 9.76
N ALA A 37 1.59 -8.86 11.00
CA ALA A 37 2.58 -9.85 11.41
C ALA A 37 2.46 -11.15 10.59
N ASN A 38 1.23 -11.64 10.39
CA ASN A 38 0.97 -12.85 9.60
C ASN A 38 1.33 -12.66 8.12
N SER A 39 0.98 -11.51 7.52
CA SER A 39 1.36 -11.20 6.13
C SER A 39 2.88 -11.14 5.94
N TRP A 40 3.62 -10.65 6.95
CA TRP A 40 5.08 -10.64 6.90
C TRP A 40 5.69 -12.03 7.03
N LEU A 41 5.11 -12.91 7.84
CA LEU A 41 5.55 -14.31 7.92
C LEU A 41 5.35 -15.05 6.60
N LEU A 42 4.22 -14.83 5.93
CA LEU A 42 3.98 -15.34 4.57
C LEU A 42 5.02 -14.80 3.59
N TYR A 43 5.24 -13.48 3.58
CA TYR A 43 6.26 -12.85 2.76
C TYR A 43 7.67 -13.40 2.99
N LYS A 44 8.02 -13.71 4.26
CA LYS A 44 9.30 -14.29 4.62
C LYS A 44 9.47 -15.71 4.06
N SER A 45 8.42 -16.53 4.11
CA SER A 45 8.40 -17.87 3.52
C SER A 45 8.58 -17.81 2.00
N ASP A 46 7.84 -16.93 1.33
CA ASP A 46 7.94 -16.76 -0.13
C ASP A 46 9.29 -16.18 -0.57
N SER A 47 9.86 -15.27 0.22
CA SER A 47 11.20 -14.72 -0.04
C SER A 47 12.29 -15.79 0.09
N GLY A 48 12.12 -16.73 1.03
CA GLY A 48 13.00 -17.89 1.18
C GLY A 48 13.00 -18.78 -0.06
N LEU A 49 11.82 -19.00 -0.66
CA LEU A 49 11.69 -19.74 -1.91
C LEU A 49 12.37 -19.00 -3.10
N GLN A 50 12.31 -17.67 -3.12
CA GLN A 50 12.93 -16.85 -4.16
C GLN A 50 14.41 -16.53 -3.91
N ASN A 51 15.06 -17.12 -2.88
CA ASN A 51 16.44 -16.81 -2.47
C ASN A 51 16.73 -15.30 -2.26
N LYS A 52 15.70 -14.51 -1.94
CA LYS A 52 15.84 -13.07 -1.68
C LYS A 52 15.93 -12.85 -0.17
N LYS A 53 16.79 -11.93 0.26
CA LYS A 53 16.87 -11.55 1.68
C LYS A 53 15.54 -10.94 2.11
N PRO A 54 14.83 -11.52 3.11
CA PRO A 54 13.56 -10.99 3.55
C PRO A 54 13.76 -9.63 4.22
N MET A 55 12.87 -8.69 3.89
CA MET A 55 12.87 -7.34 4.46
C MET A 55 12.44 -7.37 5.94
N SER A 56 12.97 -6.47 6.76
CA SER A 56 12.58 -6.35 8.17
C SER A 56 11.13 -5.90 8.32
N LEU A 57 10.44 -6.37 9.38
CA LEU A 57 9.03 -6.07 9.63
C LEU A 57 8.74 -4.56 9.68
N LYS A 58 9.65 -3.76 10.26
CA LYS A 58 9.56 -2.29 10.27
C LYS A 58 9.48 -1.69 8.86
N ARG A 59 10.33 -2.17 7.97
CA ARG A 59 10.38 -1.69 6.59
C ARG A 59 9.15 -2.19 5.82
N PHE A 60 8.66 -3.39 6.10
CA PHE A 60 7.44 -3.95 5.48
C PHE A 60 6.16 -3.17 5.83
N ARG A 61 6.09 -2.55 7.02
CA ARG A 61 4.94 -1.72 7.41
C ARG A 61 4.76 -0.45 6.56
N LEU A 62 5.85 0.14 6.08
CA LEU A 62 5.83 1.37 5.28
C LEU A 62 5.08 1.22 3.94
N PRO A 63 5.41 0.24 3.06
CA PRO A 63 4.70 0.04 1.81
C PRO A 63 3.24 -0.33 2.07
N VAL A 64 2.95 -1.15 3.09
CA VAL A 64 1.57 -1.50 3.49
C VAL A 64 0.77 -0.23 3.84
N ALA A 65 1.31 0.63 4.70
CA ALA A 65 0.65 1.88 5.08
C ALA A 65 0.46 2.82 3.88
N HIS A 66 1.45 2.89 2.99
CA HIS A 66 1.37 3.70 1.79
C HIS A 66 0.31 3.19 0.81
N SER A 67 0.24 1.87 0.60
CA SER A 67 -0.76 1.22 -0.26
C SER A 67 -2.18 1.44 0.28
N LEU A 68 -2.39 1.25 1.60
CA LEU A 68 -3.67 1.53 2.25
C LEU A 68 -4.09 3.01 2.12
N ASN A 69 -3.14 3.94 2.24
CA ASN A 69 -3.40 5.37 2.05
C ASN A 69 -3.70 5.75 0.59
N GLN A 70 -3.26 4.94 -0.38
CA GLN A 70 -3.52 5.17 -1.81
C GLN A 70 -4.85 4.57 -2.25
N PHE A 71 -5.30 3.48 -1.63
CA PHE A 71 -6.48 2.72 -2.04
C PHE A 71 -7.79 3.54 -2.03
N ASN A 72 -7.94 4.48 -1.09
CA ASN A 72 -9.13 5.34 -0.99
C ASN A 72 -9.01 6.69 -1.72
N LYS A 73 -7.91 6.94 -2.43
CA LYS A 73 -7.77 8.18 -3.20
C LYS A 73 -8.43 7.96 -4.56
N PRO A 74 -9.46 8.73 -4.94
CA PRO A 74 -9.91 8.72 -6.32
C PRO A 74 -8.68 9.03 -7.18
N ALA A 75 -8.41 8.18 -8.17
CA ALA A 75 -7.32 8.42 -9.12
C ALA A 75 -7.38 9.90 -9.50
N SER A 76 -6.33 10.65 -9.15
CA SER A 76 -6.23 12.05 -9.53
C SER A 76 -6.54 12.07 -11.01
N LYS A 77 -7.57 12.83 -11.40
CA LYS A 77 -8.00 12.93 -12.80
C LYS A 77 -6.80 13.44 -13.57
N VAL A 78 -5.98 12.52 -14.07
CA VAL A 78 -4.97 12.82 -15.07
C VAL A 78 -5.83 13.24 -16.25
N SER A 79 -6.00 14.54 -16.40
CA SER A 79 -6.56 15.15 -17.59
C SER A 79 -5.74 14.61 -18.75
N ARG A 80 -6.32 13.60 -19.40
CA ARG A 80 -5.92 13.07 -20.69
C ARG A 80 -5.75 14.29 -21.59
N PRO A 81 -4.56 14.58 -22.17
CA PRO A 81 -4.53 15.52 -23.27
C PRO A 81 -5.33 14.86 -24.38
N SER A 82 -6.51 15.42 -24.70
CA SER A 82 -7.27 15.04 -25.86
C SER A 82 -6.34 15.15 -27.07
N SER A 83 -6.13 14.04 -27.77
CA SER A 83 -5.45 14.01 -29.05
C SER A 83 -6.31 14.78 -30.06
N SER A 84 -5.97 16.04 -30.31
CA SER A 84 -6.26 16.77 -31.56
C SER A 84 -5.80 18.23 -31.48
N SER A 85 -4.49 18.49 -31.62
CA SER A 85 -3.97 19.68 -32.32
C SER A 85 -2.44 19.62 -32.43
N PRO A 86 -1.83 20.23 -33.48
CA PRO A 86 -0.39 20.14 -33.72
C PRO A 86 0.43 20.92 -32.68
N LEU A 87 1.61 20.40 -32.40
CA LEU A 87 2.64 20.97 -31.52
C LEU A 87 2.98 22.42 -31.85
N PRO A 88 3.02 23.35 -30.88
CA PRO A 88 3.85 24.55 -30.98
C PRO A 88 5.25 24.26 -30.43
N GLU A 89 6.23 24.90 -31.07
CA GLU A 89 7.67 24.76 -30.84
C GLU A 89 8.12 25.03 -29.40
N LYS A 90 9.25 24.40 -29.09
CA LYS A 90 10.00 24.42 -27.83
C LYS A 90 10.27 25.85 -27.33
N THR A 91 9.79 26.16 -26.14
CA THR A 91 10.46 27.09 -25.21
C THR A 91 10.31 26.58 -23.78
N GLY A 92 11.44 26.33 -23.11
CA GLY A 92 11.56 26.12 -21.66
C GLY A 92 10.76 24.96 -21.04
N TYR A 93 11.16 23.71 -21.26
CA TYR A 93 10.58 22.58 -20.51
C TYR A 93 11.18 22.52 -19.09
N ILE A 94 10.51 23.13 -18.12
CA ILE A 94 10.65 22.74 -16.72
C ILE A 94 9.90 21.40 -16.59
N PRO A 95 10.55 20.27 -16.25
CA PRO A 95 9.82 19.03 -16.06
C PRO A 95 8.80 19.24 -14.95
N ARG A 96 7.51 19.18 -15.31
CA ARG A 96 6.44 19.08 -14.33
C ARG A 96 6.79 17.86 -13.45
N PRO A 97 6.84 17.99 -12.11
CA PRO A 97 7.09 16.84 -11.25
C PRO A 97 6.07 15.76 -11.61
N LEU A 98 6.55 14.61 -12.10
CA LEU A 98 5.65 13.48 -12.32
C LEU A 98 4.99 13.17 -10.98
N PRO A 99 3.67 12.95 -10.94
CA PRO A 99 3.05 12.46 -9.72
C PRO A 99 3.77 11.18 -9.29
N PRO A 100 4.07 11.02 -7.98
CA PRO A 100 4.78 9.85 -7.50
C PRO A 100 4.03 8.59 -7.93
N LYS A 101 4.76 7.68 -8.60
CA LYS A 101 4.19 6.43 -9.09
C LYS A 101 3.59 5.66 -7.90
N PRO A 102 2.35 5.15 -8.00
CA PRO A 102 1.78 4.31 -6.95
C PRO A 102 2.66 3.07 -6.71
N GLN A 103 2.57 2.52 -5.50
CA GLN A 103 3.29 1.28 -5.15
C GLN A 103 2.95 0.18 -6.16
N THR A 104 3.89 -0.74 -6.40
CA THR A 104 3.67 -1.88 -7.32
C THR A 104 2.43 -2.68 -6.94
N ASP A 105 2.17 -2.83 -5.64
CA ASP A 105 1.05 -3.62 -5.13
C ASP A 105 -0.30 -2.97 -5.47
N VAL A 106 -0.39 -1.63 -5.38
CA VAL A 106 -1.58 -0.86 -5.82
C VAL A 106 -1.70 -0.85 -7.35
N ARG A 107 -0.56 -0.88 -8.06
CA ARG A 107 -0.56 -0.87 -9.53
C ARG A 107 -1.08 -2.17 -10.12
N TYR A 108 -0.87 -3.30 -9.44
CA TYR A 108 -1.20 -4.64 -9.91
C TYR A 108 -2.30 -5.31 -9.08
N ASP A 109 -3.08 -4.55 -8.31
CA ASP A 109 -4.16 -5.09 -7.46
C ASP A 109 -5.37 -5.63 -8.26
N ASN A 110 -5.36 -5.49 -9.59
CA ASN A 110 -6.47 -5.81 -10.51
C ASN A 110 -7.78 -5.06 -10.18
N VAL A 111 -7.75 -4.09 -9.26
CA VAL A 111 -8.87 -3.21 -8.89
C VAL A 111 -8.72 -1.88 -9.62
N GLY A 112 -8.38 -1.93 -10.91
CA GLY A 112 -8.28 -0.76 -11.76
C GLY A 112 -9.59 0.03 -11.76
N PRO A 113 -9.56 1.35 -12.04
CA PRO A 113 -10.78 2.16 -12.10
C PRO A 113 -11.78 1.52 -13.05
N TRP A 114 -12.89 1.02 -12.51
CA TRP A 114 -14.01 0.55 -13.32
C TRP A 114 -14.43 1.71 -14.22
N PRO A 115 -14.60 1.48 -15.54
CA PRO A 115 -15.10 2.51 -16.42
C PRO A 115 -16.48 2.94 -15.91
N PHE A 116 -16.57 4.15 -15.34
CA PHE A 116 -17.84 4.77 -15.01
C PHE A 116 -18.62 4.96 -16.31
N HIS A 117 -19.54 4.04 -16.61
CA HIS A 117 -20.53 4.23 -17.67
C HIS A 117 -21.45 5.38 -17.27
N ARG A 118 -21.11 6.61 -17.70
CA ARG A 118 -22.07 7.71 -17.71
C ARG A 118 -23.04 7.43 -18.84
N ARG A 119 -24.26 6.98 -18.51
CA ARG A 119 -25.38 6.98 -19.48
C ARG A 119 -25.63 8.43 -19.90
N LYS A 120 -25.70 8.64 -21.22
CA LYS A 120 -26.12 9.90 -21.83
C LYS A 120 -27.59 10.16 -21.53
#